data_AF-A0A7C5N6P1-F1
#
_entry.id   AF-A0A7C5N6P1-F1
#
_cell.length_a   1.000
_cell.length_b   1.000
_cell.length_c   1.000
_cell.angle_alpha   90.00
_cell.angle_beta   90.00
_cell.angle_gamma   90.00
#
_symmetry.space_group_name_H-M   'P 1'
#
loop_
_entity.id
_entity.type
_entity.pdbx_description
1 polymer ?
#
loop_
_entity_poly.entity_id
_entity_poly.type
_entity_poly.pdbx_seq_one_letter_code
_entity_poly.pdbx_strand_id
1 'polypeptide(L)'
;MNAETLGFRDDSFATVLVFFLLHELPPAARRRALAEALRVLRPGGRLLITEYDALPRRHWLYRLAPARALLLRLEPFLDGFWREDLDALLAALARERGLALHKVAQAACFGGFYRVVSYELA
;
A
#
# COMPACT_ATOMS: atom_id res chain seq x y z
N MET A 1 -3.88 15.27 13.55
CA MET A 1 -3.99 14.84 12.15
C MET A 1 -3.07 13.66 11.95
N ASN A 2 -3.53 12.59 11.30
CA ASN A 2 -2.70 11.44 10.93
C ASN A 2 -3.07 11.01 9.50
N ALA A 3 -2.50 9.91 8.99
CA ALA A 3 -2.76 9.44 7.63
C ALA A 3 -4.23 9.05 7.38
N GLU A 4 -5.00 8.75 8.43
CA GLU A 4 -6.40 8.33 8.34
C GLU A 4 -7.37 9.52 8.23
N THR A 5 -6.88 10.74 8.44
CA THR A 5 -7.66 11.97 8.32
C THR A 5 -6.72 13.14 8.03
N LEU A 6 -6.47 13.37 6.75
CA LEU A 6 -5.62 14.44 6.25
C LEU A 6 -6.39 15.76 6.20
N GLY A 7 -5.78 16.86 6.65
CA GLY A 7 -6.39 18.20 6.58
C GLY A 7 -6.25 18.88 5.22
N PHE A 8 -6.06 18.11 4.15
CA PHE A 8 -6.04 18.63 2.78
C PHE A 8 -7.42 18.51 2.16
N ARG A 9 -7.72 19.39 1.21
CA ARG A 9 -8.94 19.30 0.40
C ARG A 9 -8.83 18.11 -0.56
N ASP A 10 -9.98 17.68 -1.06
CA ASP A 10 -10.04 16.70 -2.14
C ASP A 10 -9.25 17.23 -3.35
N ASP A 11 -8.69 16.29 -4.13
CA ASP A 11 -8.02 16.56 -5.40
C ASP A 11 -6.88 17.61 -5.34
N SER A 12 -6.19 17.67 -4.19
CA SER A 12 -5.16 18.68 -3.92
C SER A 12 -3.80 18.36 -4.55
N PHE A 13 -3.49 17.08 -4.79
CA PHE A 13 -2.15 16.65 -5.20
C PHE A 13 -2.16 15.95 -6.55
N ALA A 14 -1.12 16.19 -7.34
CA ALA A 14 -0.87 15.46 -8.58
C ALA A 14 -0.30 14.04 -8.32
N THR A 15 0.42 13.88 -7.21
CA THR A 15 1.03 12.60 -6.82
C THR A 15 0.92 12.41 -5.32
N VAL A 16 0.59 11.20 -4.90
CA VAL A 16 0.67 10.75 -3.50
C VAL A 16 1.65 9.59 -3.42
N LEU A 17 2.59 9.64 -2.47
CA LEU A 17 3.55 8.58 -2.19
C LEU A 17 3.26 7.98 -0.83
N VAL A 18 3.08 6.67 -0.80
CA VAL A 18 3.06 5.86 0.43
C VAL A 18 4.34 5.03 0.45
N PHE A 19 5.17 5.24 1.45
CA PHE A 19 6.49 4.60 1.56
C PHE A 19 6.62 3.93 2.91
N PHE A 20 6.66 2.59 2.92
CA PHE A 20 6.82 1.75 4.12
C PHE A 20 5.93 2.21 5.30
N LEU A 21 4.61 2.18 5.07
CA LEU A 21 3.59 2.57 6.04
C LEU A 21 2.50 1.51 6.21
N LEU A 22 2.04 0.85 5.15
CA LEU A 22 0.81 0.04 5.18
C LEU A 22 0.97 -1.23 6.02
N HIS A 23 2.16 -1.82 6.03
CA HIS A 23 2.49 -3.00 6.86
C HIS A 23 2.62 -2.67 8.35
N GLU A 24 2.64 -1.39 8.73
CA GLU A 24 2.64 -0.90 10.11
C GLU A 24 1.22 -0.58 10.62
N LEU A 25 0.24 -0.57 9.71
CA LEU A 25 -1.14 -0.21 10.03
C LEU A 25 -2.02 -1.45 10.22
N PRO A 26 -2.90 -1.46 11.24
CA PRO A 26 -3.99 -2.43 11.30
C PRO A 26 -4.95 -2.25 10.12
N PRO A 27 -5.72 -3.28 9.73
CA PRO A 27 -6.52 -3.25 8.50
C PRO A 27 -7.47 -2.05 8.37
N ALA A 28 -8.15 -1.68 9.46
CA ALA A 28 -9.06 -0.55 9.46
C ALA A 28 -8.35 0.80 9.23
N ALA A 29 -7.18 0.99 9.85
CA ALA A 29 -6.39 2.21 9.67
C ALA A 29 -5.78 2.28 8.26
N ARG A 30 -5.31 1.14 7.73
CA ARG A 30 -4.81 1.02 6.37
C ARG A 30 -5.86 1.41 5.34
N ARG A 31 -7.08 0.87 5.46
CA ARG A 31 -8.21 1.24 4.59
C ARG A 31 -8.49 2.74 4.64
N ARG A 32 -8.55 3.34 5.83
CA ARG A 32 -8.77 4.79 5.98
C ARG A 32 -7.63 5.62 5.38
N ALA A 33 -6.38 5.24 5.61
CA ALA A 33 -5.22 5.92 5.05
C ALA A 33 -5.19 5.86 3.51
N LEU A 34 -5.54 4.71 2.92
CA LEU A 34 -5.65 4.58 1.47
C LEU A 34 -6.83 5.37 0.90
N ALA A 35 -7.96 5.40 1.59
CA ALA A 35 -9.11 6.23 1.20
C ALA A 35 -8.73 7.72 1.18
N GLU A 36 -8.03 8.19 2.21
CA GLU A 36 -7.51 9.57 2.26
C GLU A 36 -6.48 9.84 1.17
N ALA A 37 -5.57 8.90 0.91
CA ALA A 37 -4.58 9.01 -0.17
C ALA A 37 -5.26 9.17 -1.54
N LEU A 38 -6.34 8.41 -1.80
CA LEU A 38 -7.14 8.58 -3.01
C LEU A 38 -7.91 9.91 -3.00
N ARG A 39 -8.52 10.29 -1.87
CA ARG A 39 -9.31 11.52 -1.75
C ARG A 39 -8.51 12.77 -2.11
N VAL A 40 -7.29 12.88 -1.60
CA VAL A 40 -6.44 14.06 -1.83
C VAL A 40 -5.74 14.02 -3.20
N LEU A 41 -5.81 12.91 -3.92
CA LEU A 41 -5.24 12.75 -5.25
C LEU A 41 -6.24 13.24 -6.30
N ARG A 42 -5.81 14.16 -7.17
CA ARG A 42 -6.66 14.69 -8.25
C ARG A 42 -6.92 13.64 -9.34
N PRO A 43 -8.01 13.76 -10.12
CA PRO A 43 -8.19 12.98 -11.35
C PRO A 43 -7.00 13.15 -12.32
N GLY A 44 -6.54 12.06 -12.92
CA GLY A 44 -5.29 11.97 -13.68
C GLY A 44 -4.02 11.99 -12.81
N GLY A 45 -4.17 11.95 -11.48
CA GLY A 45 -3.06 11.90 -10.53
C GLY A 45 -2.48 10.50 -10.37
N ARG A 46 -1.27 10.43 -9.80
CA ARG A 46 -0.53 9.19 -9.58
C ARG A 46 -0.44 8.81 -8.10
N LEU A 47 -0.75 7.56 -7.79
CA LEU A 47 -0.49 6.95 -6.48
C LEU A 47 0.74 6.04 -6.59
N LEU A 48 1.77 6.32 -5.81
CA LEU A 48 2.96 5.49 -5.69
C LEU A 48 2.95 4.76 -4.34
N ILE A 49 3.14 3.46 -4.35
CA ILE A 49 3.22 2.65 -3.13
C ILE A 49 4.53 1.87 -3.15
N THR A 50 5.38 2.09 -2.15
CA THR A 50 6.59 1.30 -1.90
C THR A 50 6.41 0.49 -0.63
N GLU A 51 6.34 -0.82 -0.78
CA GLU A 51 5.94 -1.74 0.28
C GLU A 51 6.54 -3.13 0.12
N TYR A 52 6.30 -4.02 1.08
CA TYR A 52 6.48 -5.46 0.90
C TYR A 52 5.69 -5.96 -0.32
N ASP A 53 6.30 -6.87 -1.09
CA ASP A 53 5.59 -7.58 -2.16
C ASP A 53 4.72 -8.70 -1.57
N ALA A 54 4.09 -9.50 -2.44
CA ALA A 54 3.41 -10.72 -2.07
C ALA A 54 4.31 -11.63 -1.24
N LEU A 55 3.68 -12.51 -0.44
CA LEU A 55 4.34 -13.39 0.51
C LEU A 55 5.67 -13.95 -0.02
N PRO A 56 6.84 -13.52 0.50
CA PRO A 56 8.12 -13.69 -0.18
C PRO A 56 8.74 -15.08 0.08
N ARG A 57 8.03 -16.14 -0.34
CA ARG A 57 8.36 -17.56 -0.08
C ARG A 57 9.77 -17.97 -0.52
N ARG A 58 10.34 -17.26 -1.49
CA ARG A 58 11.69 -17.54 -2.03
C ARG A 58 12.79 -16.70 -1.36
N HIS A 59 12.44 -15.63 -0.65
CA HIS A 59 13.41 -14.74 -0.05
C HIS A 59 13.96 -15.31 1.25
N TRP A 60 15.28 -15.20 1.46
CA TRP A 60 15.96 -15.84 2.59
C TRP A 60 15.47 -15.32 3.96
N LEU A 61 15.14 -14.01 4.06
CA LEU A 61 14.58 -13.42 5.28
C LEU A 61 13.30 -14.10 5.74
N TYR A 62 12.47 -14.55 4.79
CA TYR A 62 11.21 -15.23 5.11
C TYR A 62 11.37 -16.76 5.13
N ARG A 63 12.27 -17.33 4.33
CA ARG A 63 12.46 -18.78 4.25
C ARG A 63 13.08 -19.34 5.53
N LEU A 64 14.08 -18.66 6.09
CA LEU A 64 14.77 -19.10 7.30
C LEU A 64 13.86 -18.90 8.51
N ALA A 65 13.55 -19.98 9.24
CA ALA A 65 12.64 -19.95 10.39
C ALA A 65 13.00 -18.90 11.47
N PRO A 66 14.27 -18.76 11.93
CA PRO A 66 14.60 -17.75 12.94
C PRO A 66 14.48 -16.31 12.40
N ALA A 67 14.87 -16.07 11.14
CA ALA A 67 14.72 -14.76 10.50
C ALA A 67 13.24 -14.38 10.35
N ARG A 68 12.40 -15.33 9.91
CA ARG A 68 10.94 -15.13 9.80
C ARG A 68 10.30 -14.86 11.15
N ALA A 69 10.70 -15.60 12.20
CA ALA A 69 10.18 -15.40 13.56
C ALA A 69 10.56 -14.01 14.10
N LEU A 70 11.79 -13.55 13.85
CA LEU A 70 12.21 -12.20 14.22
C LEU A 70 11.43 -11.15 13.45
N LEU A 71 11.30 -11.29 12.13
CA LEU A 71 10.57 -10.36 11.27
C LEU A 71 9.11 -10.20 11.73
N LEU A 72 8.39 -11.31 11.90
CA LEU A 72 6.98 -11.28 12.34
C LEU A 72 6.80 -10.76 13.77
N ARG A 73 7.84 -10.84 14.60
CA ARG A 73 7.84 -10.26 15.95
C ARG A 73 8.05 -8.75 15.92
N LEU A 74 8.90 -8.26 15.02
CA LEU A 74 9.16 -6.83 14.86
C LEU A 74 8.01 -6.13 14.13
N GLU A 75 7.34 -6.84 13.22
CA GLU A 75 6.34 -6.30 12.30
C GLU A 75 4.96 -6.93 12.57
N PRO A 76 4.22 -6.49 13.61
CA PRO A 76 3.02 -7.18 14.08
C PRO A 76 1.87 -7.24 13.06
N PHE A 77 1.81 -6.30 12.11
CA PHE A 77 0.75 -6.26 11.10
C PHE A 77 1.17 -6.80 9.72
N LEU A 78 2.42 -7.24 9.57
CA LEU A 78 2.97 -7.68 8.28
C LEU A 78 2.32 -8.97 7.76
N ASP A 79 2.04 -9.95 8.62
CA ASP A 79 1.34 -11.18 8.19
C ASP A 79 -0.06 -10.87 7.66
N GLY A 80 -0.78 -9.97 8.34
CA GLY A 80 -2.09 -9.51 7.89
C GLY A 80 -2.00 -8.72 6.58
N PHE A 81 -0.94 -7.92 6.40
CA PHE A 81 -0.69 -7.20 5.15
C PHE A 81 -0.43 -8.16 3.98
N TRP A 82 0.38 -9.20 4.14
CA TRP A 82 0.65 -10.16 3.07
C TRP A 82 -0.57 -10.95 2.59
N ARG A 83 -1.60 -11.09 3.43
CA ARG A 83 -2.85 -11.78 3.09
C ARG A 83 -3.88 -10.88 2.42
N GLU A 84 -3.68 -9.57 2.48
CA GLU A 84 -4.61 -8.60 1.93
C GLU A 84 -4.35 -8.39 0.43
N ASP A 85 -5.42 -8.41 -0.36
CA ASP A 85 -5.37 -8.01 -1.76
C ASP A 85 -5.45 -6.47 -1.84
N LEU A 86 -4.29 -5.84 -1.81
CA LEU A 86 -4.16 -4.38 -1.87
C LEU A 86 -4.72 -3.80 -3.19
N ASP A 87 -4.55 -4.51 -4.31
CA ASP A 87 -5.05 -4.07 -5.62
C ASP A 87 -6.59 -4.06 -5.61
N ALA A 88 -7.22 -5.11 -5.08
CA ALA A 88 -8.67 -5.19 -4.93
C ALA A 88 -9.22 -4.14 -3.93
N LEU A 89 -8.52 -3.91 -2.81
CA LEU A 89 -8.90 -2.89 -1.83
C LEU A 89 -8.90 -1.48 -2.45
N LEU A 90 -7.82 -1.12 -3.15
CA LEU A 90 -7.69 0.16 -3.83
C LEU A 90 -8.77 0.33 -4.91
N ALA A 91 -9.03 -0.71 -5.71
CA ALA A 91 -10.08 -0.69 -6.72
C ALA A 91 -11.49 -0.53 -6.11
N ALA A 92 -11.74 -1.12 -4.94
CA ALA A 92 -12.99 -0.91 -4.21
C ALA A 92 -13.14 0.53 -3.71
N LEU A 93 -12.09 1.08 -3.09
CA LEU A 93 -12.08 2.46 -2.58
C LEU A 93 -12.22 3.51 -3.70
N ALA A 94 -11.58 3.27 -4.86
CA ALA A 94 -11.75 4.13 -6.02
C ALA A 94 -13.21 4.11 -6.54
N ARG A 95 -13.82 2.92 -6.64
CA ARG A 95 -15.22 2.77 -7.06
C ARG A 95 -16.21 3.45 -6.11
N GLU A 96 -15.96 3.45 -4.81
CA GLU A 96 -16.78 4.17 -3.82
C GLU A 96 -16.80 5.70 -4.10
N ARG A 97 -15.77 6.24 -4.74
CA ARG A 97 -15.69 7.64 -5.20
C ARG A 97 -16.16 7.85 -6.64
N GLY A 98 -16.61 6.80 -7.34
CA GLY A 98 -16.96 6.87 -8.75
C GLY A 98 -15.75 7.02 -9.69
N LEU A 99 -14.55 6.64 -9.22
CA LEU A 99 -13.30 6.72 -9.96
C LEU A 99 -12.79 5.31 -10.32
N ALA A 100 -11.91 5.24 -11.32
CA ALA A 100 -11.17 4.03 -11.66
C ALA A 100 -9.69 4.20 -11.28
N LEU A 101 -9.07 3.13 -10.80
CA LEU A 101 -7.64 3.13 -10.50
C LEU A 101 -6.96 2.08 -11.38
N HIS A 102 -6.00 2.53 -12.19
CA HIS A 102 -5.29 1.67 -13.13
C HIS A 102 -3.84 1.48 -12.67
N LYS A 103 -3.42 0.24 -12.52
CA LYS A 103 -2.01 -0.09 -12.24
C LYS A 103 -1.18 0.12 -13.51
N VAL A 104 -0.26 1.07 -13.46
CA VAL A 104 0.55 1.50 -14.61
C VAL A 104 1.89 0.79 -14.66
N ALA A 105 2.51 0.59 -13.51
CA ALA A 105 3.83 -0.05 -13.43
C ALA A 105 4.02 -0.74 -12.08
N GLN A 106 4.86 -1.78 -12.07
CA GLN A 106 5.36 -2.40 -10.85
C GLN A 106 6.83 -2.78 -11.07
N ALA A 107 7.66 -2.49 -10.07
CA ALA A 107 9.06 -2.90 -10.03
C ALA A 107 9.33 -3.66 -8.74
N ALA A 108 9.97 -4.82 -8.84
CA ALA A 108 10.45 -5.57 -7.69
C ALA A 108 11.76 -4.97 -7.18
N CYS A 109 11.90 -4.90 -5.86
CA CYS A 109 13.09 -4.44 -5.18
C CYS A 109 13.61 -5.54 -4.23
N PHE A 110 14.92 -5.52 -3.97
CA PHE A 110 15.55 -6.43 -3.01
C PHE A 110 15.16 -7.91 -3.23
N GLY A 111 15.35 -8.40 -4.46
CA GLY A 111 15.05 -9.80 -4.80
C GLY A 111 13.56 -10.17 -4.74
N GLY A 112 12.65 -9.20 -4.86
CA GLY A 112 11.20 -9.41 -4.78
C GLY A 112 10.67 -9.48 -3.35
N PHE A 113 11.43 -8.98 -2.39
CA PHE A 113 10.94 -8.82 -1.01
C PHE A 113 10.10 -7.55 -0.86
N TYR A 114 10.47 -6.50 -1.59
CA TYR A 114 9.72 -5.25 -1.69
C TYR A 114 9.29 -5.00 -3.13
N ARG A 115 8.35 -4.10 -3.30
CA ARG A 115 7.91 -3.59 -4.60
C ARG A 115 7.63 -2.11 -4.55
N VAL A 116 7.77 -1.48 -5.71
CA VAL A 116 7.21 -0.16 -6.00
C VAL A 116 6.10 -0.37 -7.02
N VAL A 117 4.89 0.10 -6.71
CA VAL A 117 3.74 0.06 -7.61
C VAL A 117 3.27 1.46 -7.88
N SER A 118 2.96 1.74 -9.15
CA SER A 118 2.38 3.00 -9.59
C SER A 118 0.98 2.76 -10.11
N TYR A 119 0.04 3.58 -9.65
CA TYR A 119 -1.33 3.62 -10.14
C TYR A 119 -1.68 5.02 -10.65
N GLU A 120 -2.58 5.08 -11.61
CA GLU A 120 -3.15 6.31 -12.15
C GLU A 120 -4.65 6.33 -11.88
N LEU A 121 -5.13 7.45 -11.35
CA LEU A 121 -6.53 7.67 -11.00
C LEU A 121 -7.25 8.28 -12.20
N ALA A 122 -8.28 7.60 -12.70
CA ALA A 122 -9.09 8.00 -13.85
C ALA A 122 -10.54 8.30 -13.44
#